data_AF-A0A846E2U1-F1
#
_entry.id   AF-A0A846E2U1-F1
#
_cell.length_a   1.000
_cell.length_b   1.000
_cell.length_c   1.000
_cell.angle_alpha   90.00
_cell.angle_beta   90.00
_cell.angle_gamma   90.00
#
_symmetry.space_group_name_H-M   'P 1'
#
loop_
_entity.id
_entity.type
_entity.pdbx_description
1 polymer ?
#
loop_
_entity_poly.entity_id
_entity_poly.type
_entity_poly.pdbx_seq_one_letter_code
_entity_poly.pdbx_strand_id
1 'polypeptide(L)'
;MQIVSIKIKNYRVFESLEIKNIPAFCVIIGANGTGKSTLFDIFGFLRDTLKNNIRQALQIRGGFDEVVTRGKKEEDIEIELKFRMKIVDTERLVTYQLVIGKEQKRPVIKREILRYKRGEHGSPYLP
;
A
#
# COMPACT_ATOMS: atom_id res chain seq x y z
N MET A 1 -15.11 -2.63 -6.91
CA MET A 1 -14.07 -1.82 -6.22
C MET A 1 -13.19 -1.20 -7.28
N GLN A 2 -12.95 0.11 -7.25
CA GLN A 2 -12.05 0.81 -8.17
C GLN A 2 -10.95 1.52 -7.37
N ILE A 3 -9.69 1.23 -7.64
CA ILE A 3 -8.56 1.98 -7.07
C ILE A 3 -8.45 3.32 -7.78
N VAL A 4 -8.42 4.41 -7.02
CA VAL A 4 -8.37 5.79 -7.55
C VAL A 4 -7.07 6.50 -7.19
N SER A 5 -6.35 6.04 -6.17
CA SER A 5 -5.03 6.56 -5.83
C SER A 5 -4.19 5.52 -5.08
N ILE A 6 -2.88 5.59 -5.31
CA ILE A 6 -1.86 4.76 -4.67
C ILE A 6 -0.76 5.70 -4.23
N LYS A 7 -0.31 5.58 -2.98
CA LYS A 7 0.87 6.26 -2.47
C LYS A 7 1.77 5.27 -1.75
N ILE A 8 3.04 5.27 -2.10
CA ILE A 8 4.04 4.33 -1.62
C ILE A 8 5.26 5.09 -1.16
N LYS A 9 5.87 4.63 -0.06
CA LYS A 9 7.22 5.01 0.31
C LYS A 9 8.07 3.80 0.64
N ASN A 10 9.35 3.92 0.33
CA ASN A 10 10.40 2.98 0.70
C ASN A 10 10.11 1.53 0.29
N TYR A 11 9.51 1.29 -0.88
CA TYR A 11 9.25 -0.07 -1.40
C TYR A 11 10.11 -0.36 -2.64
N ARG A 12 11.11 -1.23 -2.49
CA ARG A 12 12.05 -1.69 -3.52
C ARG A 12 12.73 -0.54 -4.28
N VAL A 13 12.26 -0.25 -5.49
CA VAL A 13 12.82 0.81 -6.34
C VAL A 13 12.15 2.17 -6.10
N PHE A 14 11.06 2.21 -5.34
CA PHE A 14 10.30 3.43 -5.06
C PHE A 14 10.66 3.96 -3.68
N GLU A 15 11.50 5.00 -3.62
CA GLU A 15 11.61 5.81 -2.40
C GLU A 15 10.29 6.55 -2.13
N SER A 16 9.69 7.13 -3.16
CA SER A 16 8.36 7.75 -3.12
C SER A 16 7.67 7.57 -4.47
N LEU A 17 6.42 7.12 -4.44
CA LEU A 17 5.54 7.05 -5.60
C LEU A 17 4.15 7.53 -5.21
N GLU A 18 3.56 8.42 -5.99
CA GLU A 18 2.17 8.82 -5.83
C GLU A 18 1.47 8.83 -7.19
N ILE A 19 0.41 8.05 -7.31
CA ILE A 19 -0.47 8.01 -8.47
C ILE A 19 -1.85 8.45 -8.01
N LYS A 20 -2.38 9.49 -8.65
CA LYS A 20 -3.68 10.08 -8.37
C LYS A 20 -4.59 9.93 -9.57
N ASN A 21 -5.90 10.00 -9.34
CA ASN A 21 -6.93 10.01 -10.38
C ASN A 21 -6.82 8.80 -11.34
N ILE A 22 -6.56 7.61 -10.79
CA ILE A 22 -6.45 6.39 -11.59
C ILE A 22 -7.80 6.09 -12.26
N PRO A 23 -7.86 6.07 -13.60
CA PRO A 23 -9.10 5.79 -14.33
C PRO A 23 -9.48 4.31 -14.20
N ALA A 24 -10.72 3.97 -14.58
CA ALA A 24 -11.19 2.58 -14.57
C ALA A 24 -10.35 1.67 -15.50
N PHE A 25 -9.81 2.24 -16.58
CA PHE A 25 -8.87 1.58 -17.48
C PHE A 25 -7.55 2.36 -17.51
N CYS A 26 -6.48 1.75 -17.01
CA CYS A 26 -5.16 2.37 -16.91
C CYS A 26 -4.11 1.43 -17.51
N VAL A 27 -3.23 2.00 -18.35
CA VAL A 27 -2.09 1.28 -18.94
C VAL A 27 -0.80 1.89 -18.40
N ILE A 28 0.09 1.05 -17.88
CA ILE A 28 1.40 1.47 -17.35
C ILE A 28 2.48 1.12 -18.37
N ILE A 29 3.13 2.14 -18.95
CA ILE A 29 4.20 2.00 -19.96
C ILE A 29 5.50 2.57 -19.39
N GLY A 30 6.62 1.94 -19.73
CA GLY A 30 7.95 2.41 -19.34
C GLY A 30 9.04 1.45 -19.81
N ALA A 31 10.30 1.86 -19.76
CA ALA A 31 11.44 1.02 -20.11
C ALA A 31 11.65 -0.15 -19.12
N ASN A 32 12.51 -1.10 -19.47
CA ASN A 32 12.87 -2.18 -18.55
C ASN A 32 13.58 -1.63 -17.30
N GLY A 33 13.27 -2.19 -16.14
CA GLY A 33 13.86 -1.74 -14.87
C GLY A 33 13.23 -0.49 -14.23
N THR A 34 12.26 0.19 -14.87
CA THR A 34 11.65 1.41 -14.31
C THR A 34 10.64 1.18 -13.17
N GLY A 35 10.55 -0.04 -12.63
CA GLY A 35 9.68 -0.34 -11.49
C GLY A 35 8.26 -0.79 -11.82
N LYS A 36 7.91 -1.05 -13.09
CA LYS A 36 6.57 -1.57 -13.46
C LYS A 36 6.21 -2.85 -12.68
N SER A 37 7.11 -3.84 -12.66
CA SER A 37 6.89 -5.08 -11.89
C SER A 37 6.79 -4.84 -10.39
N THR A 38 7.53 -3.86 -9.86
CA THR A 38 7.41 -3.43 -8.45
C THR A 38 6.03 -2.86 -8.15
N LEU A 39 5.46 -2.06 -9.06
CA LEU A 39 4.11 -1.52 -8.91
C LEU A 39 3.06 -2.62 -8.81
N PHE A 40 3.16 -3.66 -9.65
CA PHE A 40 2.25 -4.80 -9.59
C PHE A 40 2.51 -5.70 -8.36
N ASP A 41 3.77 -5.87 -7.96
CA ASP A 41 4.13 -6.64 -6.77
C ASP A 41 3.53 -6.05 -5.49
N ILE A 42 3.34 -4.73 -5.39
CA ILE A 42 2.67 -4.09 -4.23
C ILE A 42 1.25 -4.67 -4.02
N PHE A 43 0.49 -4.90 -5.08
CA PHE A 43 -0.84 -5.53 -4.94
C PHE A 43 -0.74 -6.99 -4.50
N GLY A 44 0.25 -7.71 -5.04
CA GLY A 44 0.57 -9.06 -4.57
C GLY A 44 0.93 -9.07 -3.09
N PHE A 45 1.72 -8.09 -2.64
CA PHE A 45 2.16 -7.97 -1.26
C PHE A 45 0.98 -7.72 -0.33
N LEU A 46 0.13 -6.76 -0.66
CA LEU A 46 -1.10 -6.50 0.09
C LEU A 46 -2.03 -7.72 0.15
N ARG A 47 -2.15 -8.48 -0.94
CA ARG A 47 -2.91 -9.74 -0.95
C ARG A 47 -2.29 -10.76 0.01
N ASP A 48 -0.97 -10.92 -0.02
CA ASP A 48 -0.25 -11.88 0.83
C ASP A 48 -0.33 -11.50 2.31
N THR A 49 -0.25 -10.20 2.64
CA THR A 49 -0.38 -9.72 4.01
C THR A 49 -1.78 -9.94 4.57
N LEU A 50 -2.82 -9.75 3.74
CA LEU A 50 -4.22 -9.98 4.13
C LEU A 50 -4.57 -11.47 4.24
N LYS A 51 -4.00 -12.32 3.36
CA LYS A 51 -4.25 -13.76 3.38
C LYS A 51 -3.52 -14.46 4.52
N ASN A 52 -2.31 -14.02 4.81
CA ASN A 52 -1.41 -14.63 5.78
C ASN A 52 -1.08 -13.61 6.89
N ASN A 53 0.21 -13.34 7.10
CA ASN A 53 0.69 -12.28 7.96
C ASN A 53 1.88 -11.57 7.30
N ILE A 54 2.24 -10.40 7.86
CA ILE A 54 3.30 -9.56 7.33
C ILE A 54 4.66 -10.28 7.22
N ARG A 55 4.98 -11.16 8.18
CA ARG A 55 6.26 -11.90 8.18
C ARG A 55 6.33 -12.82 6.98
N GLN A 56 5.29 -13.61 6.74
CA GLN A 56 5.26 -14.53 5.61
C GLN A 56 5.26 -13.78 4.27
N ALA A 57 4.49 -12.70 4.15
CA ALA A 57 4.46 -11.87 2.94
C ALA A 57 5.83 -11.25 2.60
N LEU A 58 6.59 -10.84 3.62
CA LEU A 58 7.98 -10.38 3.48
C LEU A 58 8.93 -11.53 3.14
N GLN A 59 8.80 -12.70 3.79
CA GLN A 59 9.67 -13.85 3.53
C GLN A 59 9.57 -14.35 2.09
N ILE A 60 8.37 -14.38 1.49
CA ILE A 60 8.18 -14.70 0.06
C ILE A 60 9.00 -13.76 -0.85
N ARG A 61 9.30 -12.54 -0.37
CA ARG A 61 10.06 -11.51 -1.09
C ARG A 61 11.52 -11.41 -0.66
N GLY A 62 12.03 -12.37 0.13
CA GLY A 62 13.42 -12.36 0.61
C GLY A 62 13.64 -11.65 1.95
N GLY A 63 12.56 -11.22 2.62
CA GLY A 63 12.61 -10.53 3.92
C GLY A 63 12.45 -9.02 3.82
N PHE A 64 12.43 -8.33 4.97
CA PHE A 64 12.20 -6.88 5.02
C PHE A 64 13.27 -6.09 4.25
N ASP A 65 14.54 -6.47 4.40
CA ASP A 65 15.68 -5.78 3.79
C ASP A 65 15.68 -5.83 2.25
N GLU A 66 15.00 -6.82 1.64
CA GLU A 66 14.81 -6.94 0.19
C GLU A 66 13.57 -6.18 -0.31
N VAL A 67 12.63 -5.88 0.59
CA VAL A 67 11.41 -5.15 0.25
C VAL A 67 11.56 -3.65 0.49
N VAL A 68 12.28 -3.24 1.52
CA VAL A 68 12.55 -1.83 1.79
C VAL A 68 13.50 -1.24 0.73
N THR A 69 13.31 0.02 0.38
CA THR A 69 14.18 0.69 -0.60
C THR A 69 15.65 0.66 -0.16
N ARG A 70 16.56 0.44 -1.10
CA ARG A 70 18.01 0.41 -0.81
C ARG A 70 18.44 1.72 -0.13
N GLY A 71 19.23 1.58 0.95
CA GLY A 71 19.67 2.71 1.77
C GLY A 71 18.65 3.19 2.81
N LYS A 72 17.45 2.60 2.85
CA LYS A 72 16.33 3.00 3.73
C LYS A 72 15.97 1.95 4.78
N LYS A 73 16.93 1.09 5.16
CA LYS A 73 16.69 -0.09 6.03
C LYS A 73 16.14 0.23 7.42
N GLU A 74 16.41 1.42 7.92
CA GLU A 74 15.94 1.92 9.22
C GLU A 74 14.64 2.74 9.11
N GLU A 75 14.15 2.98 7.89
CA GLU A 75 12.88 3.66 7.63
C GLU A 75 11.72 2.67 7.47
N ASP A 76 10.51 3.19 7.58
CA ASP A 76 9.29 2.41 7.42
C ASP A 76 8.88 2.32 5.94
N ILE A 77 8.28 1.18 5.59
CA ILE A 77 7.54 0.99 4.34
C ILE A 77 6.13 1.53 4.57
N GLU A 78 5.69 2.47 3.73
CA GLU A 78 4.34 3.01 3.78
C GLU A 78 3.57 2.69 2.49
N ILE A 79 2.36 2.16 2.63
CA ILE A 79 1.44 1.89 1.53
C ILE A 79 0.08 2.50 1.87
N GLU A 80 -0.39 3.42 1.04
CA GLU A 80 -1.74 3.98 1.10
C GLU A 80 -2.46 3.70 -0.21
N LEU A 81 -3.65 3.10 -0.10
CA LEU A 81 -4.58 2.89 -1.20
C LEU A 81 -5.86 3.68 -0.95
N LYS A 82 -6.33 4.38 -1.98
CA LYS A 82 -7.69 4.92 -2.02
C LYS A 82 -8.49 4.21 -3.08
N PHE A 83 -9.65 3.70 -2.70
CA PHE A 83 -10.55 3.01 -3.62
C PHE A 83 -12.01 3.35 -3.35
N ARG A 84 -12.82 3.26 -4.40
CA ARG A 84 -14.29 3.39 -4.35
C ARG A 84 -14.94 2.02 -4.29
N MET A 85 -15.89 1.86 -3.37
CA MET A 85 -16.74 0.68 -3.27
C MET A 85 -18.09 1.03 -2.65
N LYS A 86 -19.13 0.25 -2.98
CA LYS A 86 -20.44 0.32 -2.34
C LYS A 86 -20.35 -0.18 -0.89
N ILE A 87 -20.79 0.66 0.03
CA ILE A 87 -21.00 0.31 1.45
C ILE A 87 -22.42 0.76 1.81
N VAL A 88 -23.29 -0.20 2.16
CA VAL A 88 -24.71 0.06 2.48
C VAL A 88 -25.35 0.94 1.38
N ASP A 89 -25.25 0.47 0.14
CA ASP A 89 -25.80 1.08 -1.07
C ASP A 89 -25.26 2.45 -1.50
N THR A 90 -24.31 3.02 -0.76
CA THR A 90 -23.63 4.28 -1.15
C THR A 90 -22.21 4.00 -1.62
N GLU A 91 -21.80 4.59 -2.74
CA GLU A 91 -20.39 4.62 -3.15
C GLU A 91 -19.58 5.46 -2.14
N ARG A 92 -18.62 4.82 -1.47
CA ARG A 92 -17.74 5.47 -0.49
C ARG A 92 -16.31 5.48 -0.98
N LEU A 93 -15.61 6.59 -0.72
CA LEU A 93 -14.16 6.64 -0.82
C LEU A 93 -13.57 6.05 0.47
N VAL A 94 -12.85 4.95 0.30
CA VAL A 94 -12.15 4.24 1.36
C VAL A 94 -10.65 4.46 1.20
N THR A 95 -9.97 4.76 2.29
CA THR A 95 -8.51 4.88 2.39
C THR A 95 -8.00 3.77 3.29
N TYR A 96 -7.18 2.89 2.74
CA TYR A 96 -6.41 1.90 3.50
C TYR A 96 -4.97 2.40 3.64
N GLN A 97 -4.42 2.35 4.84
CA GLN A 97 -3.04 2.71 5.14
C GLN A 97 -2.36 1.57 5.91
N LEU A 98 -1.20 1.14 5.43
CA LEU A 98 -0.33 0.16 6.04
C LEU A 98 1.07 0.75 6.21
N VAL A 99 1.61 0.70 7.42
CA VAL A 99 2.97 1.12 7.76
C VAL A 99 3.67 -0.06 8.43
N ILE A 100 4.79 -0.47 7.84
CA ILE A 100 5.58 -1.61 8.29
C ILE A 100 6.97 -1.11 8.63
N GLY A 101 7.43 -1.41 9.83
CA GLY A 101 8.77 -1.07 10.29
C GLY A 101 9.53 -2.28 10.79
N LYS A 102 10.66 -2.03 11.46
CA LYS A 102 11.41 -3.03 12.21
C LYS A 102 11.49 -2.65 13.68
N GLU A 103 11.29 -3.64 14.54
CA GLU A 103 11.60 -3.55 15.97
C GLU A 103 12.45 -4.76 16.35
N GLN A 104 13.58 -4.54 17.03
CA GLN A 104 14.52 -5.63 17.41
C GLN A 104 14.87 -6.54 16.22
N LYS A 105 15.11 -5.94 15.04
CA LYS A 105 15.35 -6.63 13.75
C LYS A 105 14.19 -7.48 13.20
N ARG A 106 13.02 -7.48 13.84
CA ARG A 106 11.82 -8.19 13.38
C ARG A 106 10.87 -7.22 12.71
N PRO A 107 10.28 -7.58 11.55
CA PRO A 107 9.28 -6.73 10.91
C PRO A 107 8.00 -6.71 11.76
N VAL A 108 7.44 -5.51 11.92
CA VAL A 108 6.23 -5.23 12.69
C VAL A 108 5.30 -4.30 11.92
N ILE A 109 4.00 -4.44 12.14
CA ILE A 109 3.02 -3.46 11.66
C ILE A 109 3.02 -2.31 12.68
N LYS A 110 3.49 -1.14 12.27
CA LYS A 110 3.44 0.07 13.10
C LYS A 110 2.06 0.73 13.05
N ARG A 111 1.38 0.61 11.92
CA ARG A 111 0.05 1.18 11.72
C ARG A 111 -0.69 0.46 10.61
N GLU A 112 -1.94 0.11 10.87
CA GLU A 112 -2.87 -0.40 9.86
C GLU A 112 -4.23 0.20 10.11
N ILE A 113 -4.74 0.98 9.15
CA ILE A 113 -6.01 1.70 9.31
C ILE A 113 -6.82 1.65 8.02
N LEU A 114 -8.11 1.36 8.16
CA LEU A 114 -9.13 1.54 7.13
C LEU A 114 -10.02 2.73 7.51
N ARG A 115 -10.08 3.77 6.68
CA ARG A 115 -10.92 4.97 6.88
C ARG A 115 -11.87 5.13 5.72
N TYR A 116 -13.12 5.52 5.97
CA TYR A 116 -14.04 5.89 4.91
C TYR A 116 -14.84 7.13 5.32
N LYS A 117 -15.13 8.01 4.37
CA LYS A 117 -15.97 9.20 4.62
C LYS A 117 -17.44 8.85 4.44
N ARG A 118 -18.29 9.22 5.41
CA ARG A 118 -19.76 9.05 5.33
C ARG A 118 -20.48 10.15 4.52
N GLY A 119 -19.76 11.12 3.94
CA GLY A 119 -20.31 12.20 3.10
C GLY A 119 -19.28 13.30 2.86
N GLU A 120 -19.62 14.37 2.13
CA GLU A 120 -18.75 15.54 1.92
C GLU A 120 -18.40 16.25 3.24
N HIS A 121 -19.32 16.23 4.22
CA HIS A 121 -19.10 16.71 5.58
C HIS A 121 -19.19 15.55 6.58
N GLY A 122 -18.06 15.19 7.20
CA GLY A 122 -18.01 14.22 8.28
C GLY A 122 -16.59 13.75 8.57
N SER A 123 -16.06 14.16 9.72
CA SER A 123 -14.76 13.75 10.26
C SER A 123 -14.71 12.23 10.45
N PRO A 124 -13.59 11.56 10.12
CA PRO A 124 -13.47 10.12 10.34
C PRO A 124 -13.32 9.82 11.83
N TYR A 125 -14.15 8.92 12.36
CA TYR A 125 -13.94 8.31 13.67
C TYR A 125 -12.80 7.28 13.60
N LEU A 126 -11.99 7.22 14.65
CA LEU A 126 -11.06 6.14 14.95
C LEU A 126 -11.75 5.19 15.94
N PRO A 127 -11.79 3.88 15.71
CA PRO A 127 -12.05 2.91 16.78
C PRO A 127 -10.88 2.85 17.76
#